data_AF-A0A0C2CUI5-F1
#
_entry.id   AF-A0A0C2CUI5-F1
#
_cell.length_a   1.000
_cell.length_b   1.000
_cell.length_c   1.000
_cell.angle_alpha   90.00
_cell.angle_beta   90.00
_cell.angle_gamma   90.00
#
_symmetry.space_group_name_H-M   'P 1'
#
loop_
_entity.id
_entity.type
_entity.pdbx_description
1 polymer ?
#
loop_
_entity_poly.entity_id
_entity_poly.type
_entity_poly.pdbx_seq_one_letter_code
_entity_poly.pdbx_strand_id
1 'polypeptide(L)'
;MPRSPRPEFNATEVKSAAYGETMNEAELKVLQDEIKAMGDEIRSLKTEKADPALIKAKVAAMLEKKKLLGDGQTDQGKFVLKTAKGTRDYGPKSMAVRESVLKIVTDSFKRHGAETIDTPVFELRDVLMGKYGEEGGKLVYDLQDQGGELLSLRYDLTVPFARYLAMNKISNIKRYHIAKDFDIAGQYDLMIPEAECLKIVDEVLSKLEIGEFYVKLNHRYILEGMFAACGAGSDQFKTVCSSIDKLDKQPWNEVEEELIKEKGLSKDNTEKLGQFVRLREFNPSMGNVELLDKLMEFEELAKNERFKKGIEELKKNALVILLALQ
;
A
#
# COMPACT_ATOMS: atom_id res chain seq x y z
N MET A 1 -23.30 15.46 -45.38
CA MET A 1 -22.03 16.03 -45.90
C MET A 1 -21.06 14.89 -46.11
N PRO A 2 -20.41 14.75 -47.29
CA PRO A 2 -19.42 13.71 -47.51
C PRO A 2 -18.13 14.05 -46.72
N ARG A 3 -17.51 13.03 -46.10
CA ARG A 3 -16.26 13.18 -45.35
C ARG A 3 -15.12 13.50 -46.32
N SER A 4 -14.35 14.54 -46.03
CA SER A 4 -13.12 14.87 -46.75
C SER A 4 -12.06 13.76 -46.58
N PRO A 5 -11.20 13.49 -47.59
CA PRO A 5 -10.11 12.53 -47.47
C PRO A 5 -9.09 13.00 -46.43
N ARG A 6 -8.51 12.05 -45.67
CA ARG A 6 -7.35 12.35 -44.81
C ARG A 6 -6.11 12.58 -45.69
N PRO A 7 -5.23 13.54 -45.37
CA PRO A 7 -3.97 13.70 -46.08
C PRO A 7 -3.06 12.52 -45.79
N GLU A 8 -2.45 11.96 -46.84
CA GLU A 8 -1.37 10.98 -46.74
C GLU A 8 -0.11 11.66 -46.22
N PHE A 9 0.43 11.13 -45.13
CA PHE A 9 1.65 11.62 -44.52
C PHE A 9 2.85 11.03 -45.30
N ASN A 10 3.45 11.84 -46.17
CA ASN A 10 4.62 11.43 -46.93
C ASN A 10 5.87 11.57 -46.02
N ALA A 11 6.35 10.44 -45.49
CA ALA A 11 7.50 10.38 -44.59
C ALA A 11 8.80 10.51 -45.38
N THR A 12 9.12 11.69 -45.88
CA THR A 12 10.44 11.98 -46.48
C THR A 12 10.65 13.48 -46.54
N GLU A 13 10.79 14.14 -45.39
CA GLU A 13 11.50 15.42 -45.30
C GLU A 13 11.68 15.83 -43.83
N VAL A 14 12.77 15.38 -43.21
CA VAL A 14 13.38 16.08 -42.09
C VAL A 14 14.85 16.29 -42.44
N LYS A 15 15.16 17.51 -42.91
CA LYS A 15 16.53 17.98 -43.10
C LYS A 15 17.17 18.15 -41.72
N SER A 16 18.15 17.31 -41.39
CA SER A 16 19.01 17.49 -40.23
C SER A 16 20.15 18.45 -40.57
N ALA A 17 20.12 19.64 -39.99
CA ALA A 17 21.24 20.58 -39.94
C ALA A 17 21.84 20.56 -38.53
N ALA A 18 22.92 19.81 -38.33
CA ALA A 18 23.89 20.01 -37.25
C ALA A 18 25.17 19.21 -37.59
N TYR A 19 26.23 19.92 -37.99
CA TYR A 19 27.55 19.37 -38.27
C TYR A 19 28.25 18.99 -36.95
N GLY A 20 28.34 17.70 -36.68
CA GLY A 20 29.43 17.04 -35.99
C GLY A 20 29.76 15.80 -36.83
N GLU A 21 31.04 15.47 -37.03
CA GLU A 21 31.46 14.34 -37.88
C GLU A 21 30.66 13.08 -37.51
N THR A 22 29.78 12.65 -38.41
CA THR A 22 29.05 11.40 -38.26
C THR A 22 30.06 10.27 -38.35
N MET A 23 30.20 9.48 -37.28
CA MET A 23 31.04 8.29 -37.27
C MET A 23 30.76 7.45 -38.52
N ASN A 24 31.82 7.06 -39.23
CA ASN A 24 31.66 6.21 -40.39
C ASN A 24 31.24 4.78 -39.96
N GLU A 25 30.72 3.98 -40.89
CA GLU A 25 30.22 2.62 -40.58
C GLU A 25 31.29 1.71 -39.94
N ALA A 26 32.57 1.91 -40.25
CA ALA A 26 33.65 1.16 -39.65
C ALA A 26 33.88 1.54 -38.18
N GLU A 27 33.86 2.84 -37.87
CA GLU A 27 33.95 3.37 -36.51
C GLU A 27 32.76 2.95 -35.65
N LEU A 28 31.54 2.94 -36.23
CA LEU A 28 30.33 2.49 -35.56
C LEU A 28 30.43 1.00 -35.19
N LYS A 29 30.94 0.18 -36.11
CA LYS A 29 31.15 -1.26 -35.90
C LYS A 29 32.19 -1.55 -34.83
N VAL A 30 33.31 -0.83 -34.82
CA VAL A 30 34.33 -0.94 -33.76
C VAL A 30 33.72 -0.62 -32.41
N LEU A 31 32.96 0.48 -32.31
CA LEU A 31 32.32 0.89 -31.07
C LEU A 31 31.30 -0.15 -30.57
N GLN A 32 30.53 -0.76 -31.48
CA GLN A 32 29.61 -1.85 -31.16
C GLN A 32 30.33 -3.10 -30.64
N ASP A 33 31.43 -3.50 -31.27
CA ASP A 33 32.24 -4.66 -30.86
C ASP A 33 32.89 -4.44 -29.49
N GLU A 34 33.35 -3.22 -29.20
CA GLU A 34 33.90 -2.85 -27.89
C GLU A 34 32.83 -2.88 -26.79
N ILE A 35 31.63 -2.37 -27.05
CA ILE A 35 30.51 -2.42 -26.09
C ILE A 35 30.11 -3.87 -25.82
N LYS A 36 30.09 -4.72 -26.86
CA LYS A 36 29.82 -6.15 -26.73
C LYS A 36 30.87 -6.84 -25.85
N ALA A 37 32.16 -6.59 -26.09
CA ALA A 37 33.25 -7.11 -25.28
C ALA A 37 33.13 -6.70 -23.80
N MET A 38 32.80 -5.43 -23.53
CA MET A 38 32.52 -4.96 -22.16
C MET A 38 31.32 -5.71 -21.54
N GLY A 39 30.32 -6.05 -22.34
CA GLY A 39 29.14 -6.82 -21.89
C GLY A 39 29.46 -8.25 -21.50
N ASP A 40 30.33 -8.89 -22.25
CA ASP A 40 30.84 -10.23 -21.97
C ASP A 40 31.71 -10.23 -20.70
N GLU A 41 32.59 -9.24 -20.55
CA GLU A 41 33.43 -9.08 -19.36
C GLU A 41 32.58 -8.88 -18.08
N ILE A 42 31.56 -8.02 -18.13
CA ILE A 42 30.64 -7.80 -17.00
C ILE A 42 29.88 -9.08 -16.64
N ARG A 43 29.51 -9.89 -17.64
CA ARG A 43 28.85 -11.19 -17.41
C ARG A 43 29.78 -12.19 -16.73
N SER A 44 31.06 -12.25 -17.12
CA SER A 44 32.06 -13.08 -16.46
C SER A 44 32.23 -12.66 -15.00
N LEU A 45 32.44 -11.36 -14.76
CA LEU A 45 32.64 -10.81 -13.41
C LEU A 45 31.45 -11.05 -12.47
N LYS A 46 30.21 -11.00 -12.99
CA LYS A 46 29.00 -11.35 -12.21
C LYS A 46 28.95 -12.84 -11.88
N THR A 47 29.38 -13.69 -12.80
CA THR A 47 29.42 -15.15 -12.63
C THR A 47 30.47 -15.54 -11.59
N GLU A 48 31.62 -14.88 -11.62
CA GLU A 48 32.74 -15.04 -10.69
C GLU A 48 32.51 -14.38 -9.32
N LYS A 49 31.36 -13.72 -9.12
CA LYS A 49 31.03 -12.96 -7.90
C LYS A 49 32.12 -11.95 -7.52
N ALA A 50 32.66 -11.25 -8.51
CA ALA A 50 33.62 -10.18 -8.32
C ALA A 50 33.02 -9.00 -7.51
N ASP A 51 33.88 -8.10 -7.06
CA ASP A 51 33.49 -6.92 -6.26
C ASP A 51 32.32 -6.14 -6.91
N PRO A 52 31.19 -5.95 -6.18
CA PRO A 52 30.06 -5.17 -6.66
C PRO A 52 30.40 -3.74 -7.10
N ALA A 53 31.39 -3.09 -6.47
CA ALA A 53 31.83 -1.75 -6.86
C ALA A 53 32.48 -1.73 -8.24
N LEU A 54 33.32 -2.73 -8.53
CA LEU A 54 33.96 -2.93 -9.83
C LEU A 54 32.94 -3.21 -10.93
N ILE A 55 31.95 -4.07 -10.66
CA ILE A 55 30.87 -4.38 -11.60
C ILE A 55 30.07 -3.10 -11.91
N LYS A 56 29.74 -2.31 -10.90
CA LYS A 56 29.00 -1.05 -11.07
C LYS A 56 29.79 -0.04 -11.90
N ALA A 57 31.08 0.11 -11.66
CA ALA A 57 31.95 0.99 -12.43
C ALA A 57 32.03 0.59 -13.91
N LYS A 58 32.18 -0.71 -14.20
CA LYS A 58 32.21 -1.22 -15.58
C LYS A 58 30.85 -1.07 -16.31
N VAL A 59 29.73 -1.25 -15.60
CA VAL A 59 28.39 -0.99 -16.15
C VAL A 59 28.24 0.50 -16.51
N ALA A 60 28.68 1.41 -15.64
CA ALA A 60 28.62 2.84 -15.92
C ALA A 60 29.48 3.23 -17.13
N ALA A 61 30.71 2.70 -17.23
CA ALA A 61 31.59 2.95 -18.37
C ALA A 61 31.01 2.45 -19.71
N MET A 62 30.41 1.25 -19.71
CA MET A 62 29.71 0.73 -20.90
C MET A 62 28.52 1.61 -21.28
N LEU A 63 27.74 2.08 -20.31
CA LEU A 63 26.57 2.94 -20.58
C LEU A 63 26.99 4.29 -21.17
N GLU A 64 28.07 4.91 -20.69
CA GLU A 64 28.62 6.13 -21.31
C GLU A 64 29.07 5.86 -22.76
N LYS A 65 29.76 4.74 -22.98
CA LYS A 65 30.21 4.37 -24.34
C LYS A 65 29.03 4.07 -25.27
N LYS A 66 27.92 3.54 -24.74
CA LYS A 66 26.68 3.31 -25.49
C LYS A 66 25.98 4.60 -25.92
N LYS A 67 26.13 5.71 -25.18
CA LYS A 67 25.59 7.02 -25.60
C LYS A 67 26.28 7.56 -26.86
N LEU A 68 27.53 7.17 -27.10
CA LEU A 68 28.30 7.59 -28.29
C LEU A 68 27.79 6.98 -29.59
N LEU A 69 26.98 5.91 -29.54
CA LEU A 69 26.36 5.32 -30.73
C LEU A 69 25.27 6.23 -31.35
N GLY A 70 24.83 7.27 -30.64
CA GLY A 70 23.67 8.08 -31.03
C GLY A 70 22.37 7.28 -30.99
N ASP A 71 21.23 7.97 -30.93
CA ASP A 71 19.91 7.32 -30.94
C ASP A 71 19.54 6.73 -32.31
N GLY A 72 20.40 6.90 -33.32
CA GLY A 72 20.22 6.43 -34.70
C GLY A 72 20.79 5.03 -34.89
N GLN A 73 19.90 4.04 -35.00
CA GLN A 73 20.18 2.60 -35.05
C GLN A 73 20.54 1.99 -33.70
N THR A 74 19.68 2.19 -32.71
CA THR A 74 19.47 1.14 -31.72
C THR A 74 19.05 -0.12 -32.47
N ASP A 75 19.91 -1.13 -32.49
CA ASP A 75 19.56 -2.55 -32.60
C ASP A 75 18.14 -2.72 -32.05
N GLN A 76 17.14 -3.03 -32.90
CA GLN A 76 15.72 -3.02 -32.50
C GLN A 76 15.60 -3.82 -31.23
N GLY A 77 15.55 -3.10 -30.09
CA GLY A 77 15.84 -3.72 -28.80
C GLY A 77 14.89 -4.88 -28.66
N LYS A 78 15.43 -6.10 -28.58
CA LYS A 78 14.67 -7.36 -28.65
C LYS A 78 13.33 -7.17 -27.98
N PHE A 79 12.25 -7.11 -28.77
CA PHE A 79 10.93 -6.79 -28.28
C PHE A 79 10.60 -7.68 -27.08
N VAL A 80 10.46 -7.06 -25.91
CA VAL A 80 10.33 -7.81 -24.66
C VAL A 80 8.86 -8.04 -24.39
N LEU A 81 8.39 -9.25 -24.68
CA LEU A 81 7.07 -9.73 -24.28
C LEU A 81 7.05 -9.99 -22.77
N LYS A 82 6.65 -8.98 -22.00
CA LYS A 82 6.40 -9.10 -20.56
C LYS A 82 5.32 -8.11 -20.11
N THR A 83 4.64 -8.45 -19.02
CA THR A 83 3.83 -7.49 -18.28
C THR A 83 4.73 -6.51 -17.51
N ALA A 84 4.17 -5.37 -17.09
CA ALA A 84 4.88 -4.43 -16.23
C ALA A 84 5.28 -5.11 -14.90
N LYS A 85 6.41 -4.70 -14.32
CA LYS A 85 6.89 -5.27 -13.05
C LYS A 85 5.81 -5.15 -11.97
N GLY A 86 5.53 -6.24 -11.26
CA GLY A 86 4.49 -6.29 -10.22
C GLY A 86 3.08 -6.52 -10.75
N THR A 87 2.89 -6.70 -12.06
CA THR A 87 1.58 -6.98 -12.67
C THR A 87 1.56 -8.34 -13.36
N ARG A 88 0.37 -8.94 -13.50
CA ARG A 88 0.16 -10.23 -14.16
C ARG A 88 -1.16 -10.26 -14.91
N ASP A 89 -1.22 -11.10 -15.94
CA ASP A 89 -2.47 -11.44 -16.62
C ASP A 89 -3.26 -12.47 -15.80
N TYR A 90 -4.59 -12.44 -15.94
CA TYR A 90 -5.48 -13.44 -15.38
C TYR A 90 -6.04 -14.29 -16.53
N GLY A 91 -5.51 -15.51 -16.70
CA GLY A 91 -6.02 -16.46 -17.69
C GLY A 91 -7.36 -17.10 -17.28
N PRO A 92 -8.00 -17.90 -18.16
CA PRO A 92 -9.35 -18.43 -17.94
C PRO A 92 -9.56 -19.15 -16.60
N LYS A 93 -8.60 -19.99 -16.18
CA LYS A 93 -8.68 -20.70 -14.89
C LYS A 93 -8.67 -19.73 -13.70
N SER A 94 -7.78 -18.74 -13.71
CA SER A 94 -7.69 -17.74 -12.65
C SER A 94 -8.92 -16.81 -12.63
N MET A 95 -9.48 -16.51 -13.80
CA MET A 95 -10.72 -15.73 -13.92
C MET A 95 -11.93 -16.48 -13.36
N ALA A 96 -12.08 -17.78 -13.66
CA ALA A 96 -13.16 -18.59 -13.08
C ALA A 96 -13.13 -18.59 -11.54
N VAL A 97 -11.93 -18.73 -10.94
CA VAL A 97 -11.75 -18.62 -9.49
C VAL A 97 -12.07 -17.21 -8.99
N ARG A 98 -11.56 -16.18 -9.68
CA ARG A 98 -11.81 -14.78 -9.31
C ARG A 98 -13.30 -14.44 -9.32
N GLU A 99 -14.03 -14.87 -10.34
CA GLU A 99 -15.47 -14.65 -10.47
C GLU A 99 -16.25 -15.35 -9.34
N SER A 100 -15.90 -16.60 -9.02
CA SER A 100 -16.50 -17.33 -7.90
C SER A 100 -16.31 -16.59 -6.57
N VAL A 101 -15.08 -16.14 -6.29
CA VAL A 101 -14.76 -15.37 -5.07
C VAL A 101 -15.51 -14.02 -5.06
N LEU A 102 -15.49 -13.28 -6.16
CA LEU A 102 -16.17 -11.99 -6.26
C LEU A 102 -17.68 -12.13 -6.10
N LYS A 103 -18.27 -13.24 -6.59
CA LYS A 103 -19.68 -13.52 -6.42
C LYS A 103 -20.03 -13.68 -4.94
N ILE A 104 -19.28 -14.48 -4.18
CA ILE A 104 -19.50 -14.65 -2.73
C ILE A 104 -19.44 -13.30 -2.00
N VAL A 105 -18.40 -12.51 -2.29
CA VAL A 105 -18.19 -11.20 -1.67
C VAL A 105 -19.33 -10.24 -2.01
N THR A 106 -19.65 -10.09 -3.29
CA THR A 106 -20.70 -9.15 -3.75
C THR A 106 -22.10 -9.58 -3.32
N ASP A 107 -22.40 -10.88 -3.29
CA ASP A 107 -23.68 -11.39 -2.77
C ASP A 107 -23.83 -11.08 -1.27
N SER A 108 -22.73 -11.10 -0.49
CA SER A 108 -22.77 -10.64 0.89
C SER A 108 -23.01 -9.14 1.00
N PHE A 109 -22.26 -8.32 0.27
CA PHE A 109 -22.44 -6.87 0.29
C PHE A 109 -23.87 -6.45 -0.09
N LYS A 110 -24.46 -7.07 -1.13
CA LYS A 110 -25.84 -6.82 -1.54
C LYS A 110 -26.86 -7.25 -0.49
N ARG A 111 -26.64 -8.37 0.21
CA ARG A 111 -27.52 -8.82 1.31
C ARG A 111 -27.60 -7.80 2.44
N HIS A 112 -26.52 -7.07 2.67
CA HIS A 112 -26.42 -5.98 3.64
C HIS A 112 -26.95 -4.63 3.12
N GLY A 113 -27.53 -4.60 1.92
CA GLY A 113 -28.14 -3.40 1.33
C GLY A 113 -27.14 -2.39 0.79
N ALA A 114 -25.89 -2.79 0.50
CA ALA A 114 -24.92 -1.89 -0.10
C ALA A 114 -25.18 -1.63 -1.58
N GLU A 115 -25.09 -0.37 -1.96
CA GLU A 115 -25.09 0.09 -3.35
C GLU A 115 -23.69 -0.04 -3.96
N THR A 116 -23.59 -0.16 -5.29
CA THR A 116 -22.29 -0.23 -5.95
C THR A 116 -21.94 1.09 -6.60
N ILE A 117 -20.68 1.51 -6.45
CA ILE A 117 -20.10 2.63 -7.18
C ILE A 117 -18.82 2.18 -7.87
N ASP A 118 -18.41 2.95 -8.86
CA ASP A 118 -17.07 2.87 -9.43
C ASP A 118 -16.52 4.29 -9.55
N THR A 119 -15.20 4.42 -9.47
CA THR A 119 -14.49 5.69 -9.66
C THR A 119 -13.46 5.52 -10.77
N PRO A 120 -12.98 6.61 -11.38
CA PRO A 120 -11.84 6.53 -12.29
C PRO A 120 -10.63 5.86 -11.63
N VAL A 121 -9.79 5.21 -12.45
CA VAL A 121 -8.57 4.53 -11.96
C VAL A 121 -7.50 5.52 -11.48
N PHE A 122 -7.57 6.77 -11.94
CA PHE A 122 -6.72 7.88 -11.53
C PHE A 122 -7.55 8.99 -10.87
N GLU A 123 -6.93 9.71 -9.96
CA GLU A 123 -7.47 10.90 -9.32
C GLU A 123 -6.55 12.10 -9.62
N LEU A 124 -7.04 13.32 -9.39
CA LEU A 124 -6.17 14.49 -9.30
C LEU A 124 -5.11 14.23 -8.23
N ARG A 125 -3.84 14.50 -8.53
CA ARG A 125 -2.72 14.25 -7.60
C ARG A 125 -2.97 14.87 -6.23
N ASP A 126 -3.51 16.08 -6.20
CA ASP A 126 -3.78 16.83 -4.97
C ASP A 126 -4.87 16.20 -4.09
N VAL A 127 -5.75 15.35 -4.66
CA VAL A 127 -6.73 14.57 -3.88
C VAL A 127 -6.03 13.49 -3.05
N LEU A 128 -4.95 12.92 -3.57
CA LEU A 128 -4.21 11.81 -2.96
C LEU A 128 -3.10 12.31 -2.01
N MET A 129 -2.50 13.47 -2.30
CA MET A 129 -1.37 13.97 -1.54
C MET A 129 -1.70 14.22 -0.06
N GLY A 130 -0.79 13.78 0.82
CA GLY A 130 -0.89 13.95 2.28
C GLY A 130 -1.94 13.06 2.97
N LYS A 131 -2.61 12.15 2.26
CA LYS A 131 -3.61 11.24 2.84
C LYS A 131 -3.03 9.93 3.37
N TYR A 132 -1.89 9.51 2.84
CA TYR A 132 -1.33 8.17 3.07
C TYR A 132 -0.10 8.14 4.00
N GLY A 133 -0.01 9.10 4.93
CA GLY A 133 1.14 9.21 5.85
C GLY A 133 2.46 9.56 5.17
N GLU A 134 3.57 9.41 5.89
CA GLU A 134 4.91 9.81 5.43
C GLU A 134 5.44 8.95 4.26
N GLU A 135 5.02 7.69 4.18
CA GLU A 135 5.47 6.77 3.14
C GLU A 135 4.54 6.69 1.94
N GLY A 136 3.25 6.99 2.11
CA GLY A 136 2.28 6.72 1.05
C GLY A 136 2.42 7.63 -0.16
N GLY A 137 3.04 8.81 -0.03
CA GLY A 137 3.43 9.62 -1.19
C GLY A 137 4.46 8.93 -2.11
N LYS A 138 5.25 7.98 -1.59
CA LYS A 138 6.22 7.20 -2.37
C LYS A 138 5.60 6.01 -3.11
N LEU A 139 4.36 5.66 -2.79
CA LEU A 139 3.67 4.47 -3.30
C LEU A 139 2.65 4.80 -4.40
N VAL A 140 2.45 6.08 -4.69
CA VAL A 140 1.51 6.57 -5.71
C VAL A 140 2.21 6.59 -7.07
N TYR A 141 1.52 6.12 -8.10
CA TYR A 141 2.01 6.16 -9.49
C TYR A 141 1.49 7.42 -10.19
N ASP A 142 2.37 8.38 -10.43
CA ASP A 142 2.04 9.58 -11.19
C ASP A 142 1.96 9.29 -12.70
N LEU A 143 0.98 9.90 -13.36
CA LEU A 143 0.91 9.94 -14.81
C LEU A 143 1.87 11.01 -15.34
N GLN A 144 2.34 10.82 -16.57
CA GLN A 144 3.20 11.79 -17.23
C GLN A 144 2.47 13.12 -17.42
N ASP A 145 3.15 14.22 -17.12
CA ASP A 145 2.65 15.56 -17.44
C ASP A 145 2.62 15.76 -18.97
N GLN A 146 1.43 16.04 -19.49
CA GLN A 146 1.16 16.28 -20.90
C GLN A 146 0.62 17.71 -21.15
N GLY A 147 0.84 18.64 -20.21
CA GLY A 147 0.39 20.03 -20.26
C GLY A 147 -1.04 20.25 -19.75
N GLY A 148 -1.57 19.31 -18.97
CA GLY A 148 -2.93 19.31 -18.43
C GLY A 148 -2.97 19.15 -16.91
N GLU A 149 -4.04 18.53 -16.41
CA GLU A 149 -4.18 18.21 -14.99
C GLU A 149 -3.14 17.16 -14.56
N LEU A 150 -2.59 17.33 -13.36
CA LEU A 150 -1.67 16.37 -12.77
C LEU A 150 -2.48 15.23 -12.14
N LEU A 151 -2.26 14.02 -12.63
CA LEU A 151 -3.03 12.83 -12.29
C LEU A 151 -2.14 11.75 -11.70
N SER A 152 -2.74 10.94 -10.83
CA SER A 152 -2.07 9.81 -10.21
C SER A 152 -3.02 8.62 -10.08
N LEU A 153 -2.51 7.40 -10.22
CA LEU A 153 -3.33 6.20 -9.98
C LEU A 153 -3.78 6.15 -8.51
N ARG A 154 -5.04 5.77 -8.29
CA ARG A 154 -5.58 5.58 -6.95
C ARG A 154 -4.79 4.49 -6.21
N TYR A 155 -4.35 4.78 -5.00
CA TYR A 155 -3.62 3.83 -4.15
C TYR A 155 -4.58 2.91 -3.39
N ASP A 156 -5.71 3.45 -2.95
CA ASP A 156 -6.79 2.75 -2.26
C ASP A 156 -8.17 3.13 -2.84
N LEU A 157 -9.25 2.66 -2.21
CA LEU A 157 -10.62 3.02 -2.56
C LEU A 157 -11.27 3.98 -1.55
N THR A 158 -10.70 4.13 -0.36
CA THR A 158 -11.25 4.98 0.71
C THR A 158 -11.10 6.47 0.39
N VAL A 159 -9.95 6.92 -0.14
CA VAL A 159 -9.78 8.33 -0.55
C VAL A 159 -10.69 8.70 -1.74
N PRO A 160 -10.77 7.91 -2.83
CA PRO A 160 -11.77 8.11 -3.88
C PRO A 160 -13.21 8.14 -3.35
N PHE A 161 -13.53 7.33 -2.34
CA PHE A 161 -14.85 7.32 -1.73
C PHE A 161 -15.12 8.60 -0.93
N ALA A 162 -14.19 9.07 -0.10
CA ALA A 162 -14.34 10.34 0.61
C ALA A 162 -14.53 11.53 -0.36
N ARG A 163 -13.76 11.55 -1.46
CA ARG A 163 -13.93 12.54 -2.54
C ARG A 163 -15.30 12.43 -3.20
N TYR A 164 -15.83 11.21 -3.38
CA TYR A 164 -17.16 10.97 -3.96
C TYR A 164 -18.26 11.54 -3.07
N LEU A 165 -18.19 11.27 -1.76
CA LEU A 165 -19.14 11.80 -0.78
C LEU A 165 -19.14 13.34 -0.79
N ALA A 166 -17.96 13.94 -0.69
CA ALA A 166 -17.80 15.39 -0.63
C ALA A 166 -18.30 16.09 -1.91
N MET A 167 -17.90 15.58 -3.08
CA MET A 167 -18.27 16.16 -4.38
C MET A 167 -19.78 16.12 -4.62
N ASN A 168 -20.45 15.04 -4.22
CA ASN A 168 -21.89 14.86 -4.40
C ASN A 168 -22.73 15.32 -3.20
N LYS A 169 -22.09 15.85 -2.14
CA LYS A 169 -22.74 16.28 -0.90
C LYS A 169 -23.57 15.16 -0.25
N ILE A 170 -23.07 13.93 -0.31
CA ILE A 170 -23.71 12.75 0.28
C ILE A 170 -23.25 12.63 1.73
N SER A 171 -24.21 12.64 2.66
CA SER A 171 -23.95 12.49 4.09
C SER A 171 -24.23 11.09 4.63
N ASN A 172 -24.95 10.25 3.88
CA ASN A 172 -25.27 8.89 4.28
C ASN A 172 -25.29 7.97 3.06
N ILE A 173 -24.48 6.91 3.07
CA ILE A 173 -24.48 5.85 2.06
C ILE A 173 -23.80 4.60 2.63
N LYS A 174 -24.35 3.43 2.25
CA LYS A 174 -23.69 2.14 2.41
C LYS A 174 -23.31 1.64 1.03
N ARG A 175 -22.02 1.45 0.78
CA ARG A 175 -21.53 1.13 -0.56
C ARG A 175 -20.51 0.00 -0.57
N TYR A 176 -20.43 -0.68 -1.71
CA TYR A 176 -19.31 -1.53 -2.06
C TYR A 176 -18.68 -1.16 -3.40
N HIS A 177 -17.37 -1.38 -3.52
CA HIS A 177 -16.61 -1.19 -4.75
C HIS A 177 -15.93 -2.53 -5.13
N ILE A 178 -15.99 -2.91 -6.41
CA ILE A 178 -15.62 -4.25 -6.91
C ILE A 178 -14.10 -4.60 -6.76
N ALA A 179 -13.31 -3.76 -6.11
CA ALA A 179 -11.99 -4.12 -5.55
C ALA A 179 -12.05 -4.55 -4.06
N LYS A 180 -13.21 -5.06 -3.62
CA LYS A 180 -13.49 -5.72 -2.32
C LYS A 180 -13.55 -4.78 -1.12
N ASP A 181 -14.01 -3.55 -1.33
CA ASP A 181 -14.19 -2.58 -0.26
C ASP A 181 -15.68 -2.39 0.05
N PHE A 182 -16.02 -2.32 1.33
CA PHE A 182 -17.38 -2.09 1.83
C PHE A 182 -17.31 -1.04 2.93
N ASP A 183 -18.10 0.03 2.78
CA ASP A 183 -18.08 1.15 3.70
C ASP A 183 -19.49 1.60 4.03
N ILE A 184 -19.66 2.03 5.29
CA ILE A 184 -20.86 2.67 5.80
C ILE A 184 -20.45 4.09 6.21
N ALA A 185 -20.96 5.09 5.50
CA ALA A 185 -20.76 6.49 5.84
C ALA A 185 -22.09 7.08 6.31
N GLY A 186 -22.09 7.78 7.44
CA GLY A 186 -23.27 8.43 7.99
C GLY A 186 -23.25 8.52 9.50
N GLN A 187 -24.28 9.15 10.07
CA GLN A 187 -24.52 9.15 11.51
C GLN A 187 -25.49 8.02 11.86
N TYR A 188 -25.06 7.15 12.76
CA TYR A 188 -25.80 5.99 13.23
C TYR A 188 -25.60 5.87 14.74
N ASP A 189 -26.37 4.97 15.36
CA ASP A 189 -26.14 4.59 16.74
C ASP A 189 -24.79 3.88 16.89
N LEU A 190 -24.20 4.09 18.07
CA LEU A 190 -22.85 3.68 18.41
C LEU A 190 -22.61 2.18 18.17
N MET A 191 -21.52 1.86 17.48
CA MET A 191 -21.05 0.51 17.16
C MET A 191 -21.91 -0.33 16.21
N ILE A 192 -23.10 0.12 15.79
CA ILE A 192 -23.96 -0.68 14.90
C ILE A 192 -23.30 -0.90 13.52
N PRO A 193 -22.79 0.14 12.82
CA PRO A 193 -22.10 -0.06 11.54
C PRO A 193 -20.86 -0.94 11.66
N GLU A 194 -20.08 -0.78 12.72
CA GLU A 194 -18.87 -1.56 12.97
C GLU A 194 -19.20 -3.04 13.19
N ALA A 195 -20.24 -3.35 13.98
CA ALA A 195 -20.73 -4.72 14.16
C ALA A 195 -21.17 -5.34 12.84
N GLU A 196 -21.84 -4.57 11.98
CA GLU A 196 -22.26 -5.02 10.66
C GLU A 196 -21.06 -5.32 9.75
N CYS A 197 -20.05 -4.46 9.72
CA CYS A 197 -18.81 -4.71 8.98
C CYS A 197 -18.14 -6.02 9.43
N LEU A 198 -18.08 -6.28 10.74
CA LEU A 198 -17.54 -7.55 11.28
C LEU A 198 -18.38 -8.75 10.84
N LYS A 199 -19.71 -8.62 10.86
CA LYS A 199 -20.59 -9.68 10.39
C LYS A 199 -20.36 -9.99 8.90
N ILE A 200 -20.14 -8.97 8.08
CA ILE A 200 -19.84 -9.15 6.66
C ILE A 200 -18.52 -9.90 6.46
N VAL A 201 -17.47 -9.54 7.22
CA VAL A 201 -16.19 -10.25 7.18
C VAL A 201 -16.36 -11.72 7.55
N ASP A 202 -17.04 -12.01 8.67
CA ASP A 202 -17.39 -13.37 9.09
C ASP A 202 -18.12 -14.14 7.99
N GLU A 203 -19.21 -13.59 7.46
CA GLU A 203 -20.00 -14.26 6.42
C GLU A 203 -19.21 -14.55 5.14
N VAL A 204 -18.36 -13.61 4.71
CA VAL A 204 -17.54 -13.77 3.52
C VAL A 204 -16.48 -14.83 3.75
N LEU A 205 -15.71 -14.75 4.84
CA LEU A 205 -14.62 -15.69 5.12
C LEU A 205 -15.15 -17.11 5.38
N SER A 206 -16.26 -17.25 6.12
CA SER A 206 -16.90 -18.56 6.32
C SER A 206 -17.38 -19.19 5.01
N LYS A 207 -17.96 -18.39 4.09
CA LYS A 207 -18.42 -18.90 2.77
C LYS A 207 -17.30 -19.22 1.80
N LEU A 208 -16.12 -18.63 1.99
CA LEU A 208 -14.96 -18.95 1.16
C LEU A 208 -14.32 -20.29 1.52
N GLU A 209 -14.68 -20.87 2.69
CA GLU A 209 -14.19 -22.18 3.15
C GLU A 209 -12.65 -22.29 3.15
N ILE A 210 -11.96 -21.20 3.52
CA ILE A 210 -10.49 -21.10 3.49
C ILE A 210 -9.81 -21.58 4.78
N GLY A 211 -10.53 -22.31 5.63
CA GLY A 211 -10.07 -22.78 6.93
C GLY A 211 -10.48 -21.85 8.08
N GLU A 212 -9.92 -22.11 9.25
CA GLU A 212 -10.16 -21.30 10.45
C GLU A 212 -9.55 -19.90 10.29
N PHE A 213 -10.27 -18.90 10.79
CA PHE A 213 -9.83 -17.52 10.79
C PHE A 213 -10.17 -16.85 12.12
N TYR A 214 -9.45 -15.77 12.42
CA TYR A 214 -9.68 -14.94 13.60
C TYR A 214 -9.68 -13.48 13.15
N VAL A 215 -10.61 -12.69 13.67
CA VAL A 215 -10.65 -11.24 13.42
C VAL A 215 -10.10 -10.53 14.65
N LYS A 216 -9.04 -9.77 14.48
CA LYS A 216 -8.41 -9.00 15.56
C LYS A 216 -9.05 -7.63 15.65
N LEU A 217 -9.58 -7.30 16.82
CA LEU A 217 -10.18 -5.99 17.07
C LEU A 217 -9.27 -5.16 17.96
N ASN A 218 -9.34 -3.85 17.76
CA ASN A 218 -8.76 -2.86 18.66
C ASN A 218 -9.55 -1.56 18.53
N HIS A 219 -9.37 -0.65 19.49
CA HIS A 219 -9.95 0.68 19.45
C HIS A 219 -8.87 1.74 19.53
N ARG A 220 -8.94 2.74 18.64
CA ARG A 220 -7.93 3.81 18.59
C ARG A 220 -7.78 4.52 19.93
N TYR A 221 -8.87 4.77 20.66
CA TYR A 221 -8.79 5.40 21.97
C TYR A 221 -8.12 4.54 23.04
N ILE A 222 -8.15 3.20 22.91
CA ILE A 222 -7.38 2.33 23.80
C ILE A 222 -5.89 2.54 23.55
N LEU A 223 -5.46 2.55 22.28
CA LEU A 223 -4.06 2.82 21.94
C LEU A 223 -3.63 4.23 22.36
N GLU A 224 -4.45 5.25 22.10
CA GLU A 224 -4.16 6.63 22.53
C GLU A 224 -4.05 6.72 24.07
N GLY A 225 -4.92 6.00 24.79
CA GLY A 225 -4.89 5.93 26.24
C GLY A 225 -3.67 5.21 26.81
N MET A 226 -3.31 4.05 26.23
CA MET A 226 -2.08 3.32 26.55
C MET A 226 -0.86 4.20 26.37
N PHE A 227 -0.79 4.88 25.23
CA PHE A 227 0.33 5.75 24.90
C PHE A 227 0.45 6.96 25.82
N ALA A 228 -0.68 7.58 26.15
CA ALA A 228 -0.73 8.68 27.12
C ALA A 228 -0.32 8.23 28.53
N ALA A 229 -0.72 7.03 28.96
CA ALA A 229 -0.32 6.47 30.25
C ALA A 229 1.17 6.14 30.34
N CYS A 230 1.81 5.83 29.21
CA CYS A 230 3.26 5.66 29.12
C CYS A 230 4.02 6.99 29.21
N GLY A 231 3.36 8.15 29.22
CA GLY A 231 4.03 9.46 29.29
C GLY A 231 4.72 9.88 27.98
N ALA A 232 4.32 9.30 26.85
CA ALA A 232 4.84 9.66 25.54
C ALA A 232 4.08 10.85 24.93
N GLY A 233 4.78 11.69 24.15
CA GLY A 233 4.22 12.89 23.54
C GLY A 233 3.23 12.57 22.42
N SER A 234 2.10 13.26 22.34
CA SER A 234 1.04 12.99 21.36
C SER A 234 1.50 13.11 19.89
N ASP A 235 2.57 13.86 19.65
CA ASP A 235 3.25 14.03 18.36
C ASP A 235 3.91 12.74 17.86
N GLN A 236 4.33 11.86 18.76
CA GLN A 236 4.95 10.56 18.44
C GLN A 236 3.93 9.43 18.22
N PHE A 237 2.63 9.67 18.44
CA PHE A 237 1.61 8.61 18.42
C PHE A 237 1.60 7.82 17.10
N LYS A 238 1.62 8.50 15.95
CA LYS A 238 1.56 7.84 14.64
C LYS A 238 2.79 6.96 14.37
N THR A 239 3.98 7.46 14.70
CA THR A 239 5.23 6.75 14.43
C THR A 239 5.40 5.55 15.37
N VAL A 240 4.93 5.67 16.61
CA VAL A 240 4.91 4.55 17.57
C VAL A 240 3.88 3.50 17.18
N CYS A 241 2.67 3.89 16.77
CA CYS A 241 1.68 2.94 16.24
C CYS A 241 2.24 2.15 15.06
N SER A 242 3.04 2.77 14.19
CA SER A 242 3.71 2.08 13.07
C SER A 242 4.73 1.03 13.53
N SER A 243 5.39 1.23 14.68
CA SER A 243 6.30 0.22 15.25
C SER A 243 5.52 -0.89 15.95
N ILE A 244 4.46 -0.55 16.68
CA ILE A 244 3.57 -1.52 17.34
C ILE A 244 2.90 -2.45 16.32
N ASP A 245 2.52 -1.93 15.14
CA ASP A 245 1.92 -2.73 14.05
C ASP A 245 2.82 -3.90 13.61
N LYS A 246 4.14 -3.77 13.77
CA LYS A 246 5.12 -4.80 13.41
C LYS A 246 5.14 -6.00 14.36
N LEU A 247 4.48 -5.92 15.52
CA LEU A 247 4.40 -7.04 16.48
C LEU A 247 3.69 -8.28 15.91
N ASP A 248 2.97 -8.14 14.79
CA ASP A 248 2.38 -9.26 14.06
C ASP A 248 3.42 -10.11 13.31
N LYS A 249 4.60 -9.56 13.04
CA LYS A 249 5.67 -10.16 12.23
C LYS A 249 7.01 -10.23 12.94
N GLN A 250 7.22 -9.40 13.96
CA GLN A 250 8.50 -9.24 14.65
C GLN A 250 8.34 -9.45 16.16
N PRO A 251 9.35 -10.04 16.82
CA PRO A 251 9.34 -10.21 18.27
C PRO A 251 9.50 -8.87 19.00
N TRP A 252 9.02 -8.80 20.25
CA TRP A 252 9.02 -7.57 21.05
C TRP A 252 10.39 -6.90 21.16
N ASN A 253 11.48 -7.66 21.28
CA ASN A 253 12.83 -7.11 21.41
C ASN A 253 13.25 -6.27 20.20
N GLU A 254 12.87 -6.65 18.98
CA GLU A 254 13.15 -5.86 17.77
C GLU A 254 12.33 -4.57 17.75
N VAL A 255 11.04 -4.68 18.09
CA VAL A 255 10.13 -3.52 18.17
C VAL A 255 10.56 -2.55 19.28
N GLU A 256 10.96 -3.06 20.45
CA GLU A 256 11.48 -2.30 21.57
C GLU A 256 12.74 -1.53 21.21
N GLU A 257 13.69 -2.17 20.51
CA GLU A 257 14.88 -1.49 20.01
C GLU A 257 14.53 -0.36 19.03
N GLU A 258 13.57 -0.57 18.12
CA GLU A 258 13.10 0.47 17.21
C GLU A 258 12.44 1.64 17.96
N LEU A 259 11.57 1.35 18.94
CA LEU A 259 10.89 2.36 19.74
C LEU A 259 11.88 3.27 20.48
N ILE A 260 12.96 2.69 21.02
CA ILE A 260 13.98 3.44 21.75
C ILE A 260 14.92 4.16 20.78
N LYS A 261 15.53 3.44 19.84
CA LYS A 261 16.63 3.97 19.01
C LYS A 261 16.14 4.88 17.89
N GLU A 262 15.01 4.57 17.28
CA GLU A 262 14.50 5.30 16.12
C GLU A 262 13.38 6.28 16.49
N LYS A 263 12.46 5.87 17.38
CA LYS A 263 11.31 6.71 17.74
C LYS A 263 11.57 7.60 18.95
N GLY A 264 12.67 7.37 19.67
CA GLY A 264 13.14 8.21 20.77
C GLY A 264 12.34 8.07 22.06
N LEU A 265 11.66 6.93 22.27
CA LEU A 265 11.00 6.67 23.55
C LEU A 265 12.04 6.35 24.63
N SER A 266 11.80 6.83 25.85
CA SER A 266 12.61 6.43 27.00
C SER A 266 12.42 4.94 27.28
N LYS A 267 13.43 4.31 27.89
CA LYS A 267 13.36 2.91 28.26
C LYS A 267 12.16 2.62 29.17
N ASP A 268 11.95 3.44 30.19
CA ASP A 268 10.84 3.31 31.14
C ASP A 268 9.46 3.40 30.44
N ASN A 269 9.31 4.32 29.47
CA ASN A 269 8.05 4.47 28.73
C ASN A 269 7.80 3.26 27.82
N THR A 270 8.85 2.74 27.17
CA THR A 270 8.78 1.55 26.32
C THR A 270 8.47 0.29 27.13
N GLU A 271 9.10 0.12 28.30
CA GLU A 271 8.82 -0.99 29.22
C GLU A 271 7.35 -0.98 29.67
N LYS A 272 6.81 0.19 30.04
CA LYS A 272 5.38 0.35 30.38
C LYS A 272 4.47 0.04 29.19
N LEU A 273 4.80 0.55 28.00
CA LEU A 273 4.02 0.30 26.79
C LEU A 273 3.95 -1.20 26.48
N GLY A 274 5.08 -1.90 26.65
CA GLY A 274 5.19 -3.35 26.52
C GLY A 274 4.23 -4.10 27.43
N GLN A 275 4.03 -3.65 28.67
CA GLN A 275 3.07 -4.27 29.60
C GLN A 275 1.63 -4.21 29.09
N PHE A 276 1.26 -3.14 28.39
CA PHE A 276 -0.08 -2.95 27.86
C PHE A 276 -0.29 -3.70 26.54
N VAL A 277 0.60 -3.50 25.56
CA VAL A 277 0.41 -4.05 24.20
C VAL A 277 0.60 -5.57 24.15
N ARG A 278 1.36 -6.13 25.10
CA ARG A 278 1.58 -7.58 25.22
C ARG A 278 0.69 -8.24 26.27
N LEU A 279 -0.34 -7.55 26.78
CA LEU A 279 -1.18 -8.09 27.84
C LEU A 279 -1.83 -9.44 27.45
N ARG A 280 -2.23 -9.60 26.18
CA ARG A 280 -2.74 -10.87 25.64
C ARG A 280 -1.68 -11.98 25.68
N GLU A 281 -0.44 -11.67 25.31
CA GLU A 281 0.68 -12.63 25.36
C GLU A 281 0.93 -13.14 26.79
N PHE A 282 0.84 -12.24 27.77
CA PHE A 282 0.98 -12.60 29.18
C PHE A 282 -0.24 -13.32 29.77
N ASN A 283 -1.39 -13.29 29.08
CA ASN A 283 -2.66 -13.85 29.54
C ASN A 283 -3.37 -14.62 28.40
N PRO A 284 -2.78 -15.72 27.89
CA PRO A 284 -3.27 -16.39 26.69
C PRO A 284 -4.66 -17.03 26.88
N SER A 285 -4.99 -17.46 28.10
CA SER A 285 -6.25 -18.15 28.41
C SER A 285 -7.38 -17.22 28.87
N MET A 286 -7.11 -15.93 29.03
CA MET A 286 -8.08 -14.96 29.57
C MET A 286 -9.12 -14.59 28.52
N GLY A 287 -10.40 -14.55 28.92
CA GLY A 287 -11.47 -14.10 28.04
C GLY A 287 -11.25 -12.68 27.53
N ASN A 288 -11.85 -12.32 26.38
CA ASN A 288 -11.62 -10.98 25.81
C ASN A 288 -12.18 -9.86 26.70
N VAL A 289 -13.36 -10.05 27.29
CA VAL A 289 -13.95 -9.08 28.22
C VAL A 289 -13.12 -8.97 29.50
N GLU A 290 -12.65 -10.11 30.03
CA GLU A 290 -11.76 -10.15 31.19
C GLU A 290 -10.43 -9.42 30.92
N LEU A 291 -9.89 -9.51 29.69
CA LEU A 291 -8.69 -8.77 29.31
C LEU A 291 -8.93 -7.26 29.32
N LEU A 292 -10.12 -6.80 28.89
CA LEU A 292 -10.52 -5.40 28.97
C LEU A 292 -10.71 -4.95 30.43
N ASP A 293 -11.23 -5.81 31.29
CA ASP A 293 -11.34 -5.55 32.72
C ASP A 293 -9.95 -5.44 33.37
N LYS A 294 -9.02 -6.34 33.02
CA LYS A 294 -7.64 -6.31 33.50
C LYS A 294 -6.91 -5.04 33.06
N LEU A 295 -7.17 -4.56 31.85
CA LEU A 295 -6.65 -3.27 31.39
C LEU A 295 -7.14 -2.09 32.24
N MET A 296 -8.34 -2.18 32.81
CA MET A 296 -8.91 -1.16 33.70
C MET A 296 -8.36 -1.23 35.14
N GLU A 297 -7.59 -2.26 35.50
CA GLU A 297 -6.91 -2.35 36.80
C GLU A 297 -5.67 -1.46 36.87
N PHE A 298 -5.09 -1.09 35.72
CA PHE A 298 -3.98 -0.14 35.66
C PHE A 298 -4.50 1.28 35.94
N GLU A 299 -4.09 1.85 37.07
CA GLU A 299 -4.58 3.14 37.56
C GLU A 299 -4.35 4.27 36.53
N GLU A 300 -3.23 4.24 35.80
CA GLU A 300 -2.91 5.24 34.78
C GLU A 300 -3.85 5.17 33.57
N LEU A 301 -4.26 3.95 33.17
CA LEU A 301 -5.23 3.75 32.09
C LEU A 301 -6.65 4.09 32.54
N ALA A 302 -7.01 3.68 33.76
CA ALA A 302 -8.31 3.92 34.36
C ALA A 302 -8.59 5.39 34.67
N LYS A 303 -7.58 6.28 34.65
CA LYS A 303 -7.77 7.73 34.73
C LYS A 303 -8.01 8.39 33.38
N ASN A 304 -7.78 7.70 32.27
CA ASN A 304 -7.90 8.25 30.93
C ASN A 304 -9.33 8.08 30.39
N GLU A 305 -10.04 9.20 30.21
CA GLU A 305 -11.45 9.18 29.76
C GLU A 305 -11.62 8.64 28.34
N ARG A 306 -10.67 8.87 27.42
CA ARG A 306 -10.71 8.28 26.08
C ARG A 306 -10.54 6.76 26.16
N PHE A 307 -9.61 6.30 26.99
CA PHE A 307 -9.39 4.89 27.22
C PHE A 307 -10.67 4.18 27.70
N LYS A 308 -11.31 4.71 28.75
CA LYS A 308 -12.59 4.20 29.26
C LYS A 308 -13.64 4.12 28.16
N LYS A 309 -13.80 5.20 27.41
CA LYS A 309 -14.75 5.25 26.30
C LYS A 309 -14.49 4.15 25.27
N GLY A 310 -13.22 3.93 24.89
CA GLY A 310 -12.85 2.84 23.97
C GLY A 310 -13.13 1.44 24.53
N ILE A 311 -12.89 1.22 25.82
CA ILE A 311 -13.23 -0.03 26.51
C ILE A 311 -14.75 -0.25 26.50
N GLU A 312 -15.55 0.77 26.85
CA GLU A 312 -17.01 0.70 26.85
C GLU A 312 -17.59 0.44 25.45
N GLU A 313 -17.08 1.13 24.43
CA GLU A 313 -17.48 0.96 23.03
C GLU A 313 -17.19 -0.47 22.54
N LEU A 314 -16.01 -1.00 22.85
CA LEU A 314 -15.68 -2.39 22.51
C LEU A 314 -16.56 -3.39 23.26
N LYS A 315 -16.85 -3.17 24.54
CA LYS A 315 -17.77 -4.03 25.30
C LYS A 315 -19.21 -4.01 24.78
N LYS A 316 -19.67 -2.88 24.23
CA LYS A 316 -21.00 -2.75 23.61
C LYS A 316 -21.12 -3.52 22.31
N ASN A 317 -20.02 -3.67 21.57
CA ASN A 317 -19.95 -4.63 20.48
C ASN A 317 -19.98 -6.04 21.06
N ALA A 318 -21.16 -6.66 21.16
CA ALA A 318 -21.37 -8.01 21.67
C ALA A 318 -20.57 -9.12 20.94
N LEU A 319 -19.85 -8.76 19.86
CA LEU A 319 -18.87 -9.55 19.13
C LEU A 319 -17.43 -9.24 19.59
N VAL A 320 -17.17 -9.15 20.90
CA VAL A 320 -15.82 -8.89 21.44
C VAL A 320 -14.86 -10.04 21.08
N ILE A 321 -14.25 -10.01 19.90
CA ILE A 321 -13.05 -10.76 19.55
C ILE A 321 -11.87 -9.79 19.58
N LEU A 322 -11.37 -9.47 20.77
CA LEU A 322 -10.15 -8.67 20.91
C LEU A 322 -8.93 -9.58 21.02
N LEU A 323 -8.16 -9.63 19.93
CA LEU A 323 -6.72 -9.81 20.01
C LEU A 323 -6.12 -8.40 19.96
N ALA A 324 -5.69 -7.91 21.12
CA ALA A 324 -4.59 -6.97 21.12
C ALA A 324 -3.43 -7.66 20.38
N LEU A 325 -2.99 -7.05 19.27
CA LEU A 325 -1.72 -7.22 18.56
C LEU A 325 -0.79 -8.33 19.10
N GLN A 326 -0.06 -9.13 18.34
CA GLN A 326 -0.38 -10.35 17.60
C GLN A 326 -1.01 -10.20 16.25
#